data_AF-A0A3U9PGQ3-F1
#
_entry.id   AF-A0A3U9PGQ3-F1
#
_cell.length_a   1.000
_cell.length_b   1.000
_cell.length_c   1.000
_cell.angle_alpha   90.00
_cell.angle_beta   90.00
_cell.angle_gamma   90.00
#
_symmetry.space_group_name_H-M   'P 1'
#
loop_
_entity.id
_entity.type
_entity.pdbx_description
1 polymer ?
#
loop_
_entity_poly.entity_id
_entity_poly.type
_entity_poly.pdbx_seq_one_letter_code
_entity_poly.pdbx_strand_id
1 'polypeptide(L)'
;MPITNEERIEHMEKFNLTSLDTMPTADYREALEQEAFFWDDPHGFIMHTLSGERIVTNTEQLDALLEHLEGYRALLPDPPMWMSEK
;
A
#
# COMPACT_ATOMS: atom_id res chain seq x y z
N MET A 1 16.79 5.68 -13.68
CA MET A 1 16.14 7.01 -13.66
C MET A 1 15.35 7.08 -12.35
N PRO A 2 15.38 8.19 -11.61
CA PRO A 2 14.48 8.37 -10.48
C PRO A 2 13.03 8.40 -10.98
N ILE A 3 12.08 7.93 -10.16
CA ILE A 3 10.65 8.01 -10.45
C ILE A 3 10.29 9.49 -10.57
N THR A 4 9.61 9.84 -11.65
CA THR A 4 9.16 11.20 -11.93
C THR A 4 7.86 11.51 -11.20
N ASN A 5 7.57 12.80 -11.03
CA ASN A 5 6.29 13.23 -10.48
C ASN A 5 5.10 12.80 -11.35
N GLU A 6 5.29 12.75 -12.67
CA GLU A 6 4.28 12.31 -13.64
C GLU A 6 3.95 10.83 -13.43
N GLU A 7 4.95 9.95 -13.39
CA GLU A 7 4.76 8.52 -13.10
C GLU A 7 4.06 8.28 -11.75
N ARG A 8 4.39 9.10 -10.74
CA ARG A 8 3.71 9.02 -9.43
C ARG A 8 2.24 9.43 -9.53
N ILE A 9 1.92 10.51 -10.24
CA ILE A 9 0.53 10.98 -10.41
C ILE A 9 -0.27 9.94 -11.19
N GLU A 10 0.26 9.44 -12.31
CA GLU A 10 -0.40 8.41 -13.13
C GLU A 10 -0.69 7.15 -12.32
N HIS A 11 0.25 6.73 -11.47
CA HIS A 11 0.04 5.60 -10.57
C HIS A 11 -1.06 5.86 -9.54
N MET A 12 -1.08 7.03 -8.91
CA MET A 12 -2.12 7.40 -7.95
C MET A 12 -3.50 7.47 -8.63
N GLU A 13 -3.59 8.03 -9.83
CA GLU A 13 -4.84 8.10 -10.59
C GLU A 13 -5.33 6.71 -11.02
N LYS A 14 -4.43 5.84 -11.48
CA LYS A 14 -4.74 4.47 -11.90
C LYS A 14 -5.44 3.66 -10.81
N PHE A 15 -4.98 3.79 -9.57
CA PHE A 15 -5.48 3.03 -8.42
C PHE A 15 -6.38 3.85 -7.49
N ASN A 16 -6.87 5.01 -7.95
CA ASN A 16 -7.73 5.92 -7.20
C ASN A 16 -7.15 6.40 -5.84
N LEU A 17 -5.82 6.43 -5.70
CA LEU A 17 -5.10 6.78 -4.46
C LEU A 17 -4.95 8.30 -4.24
N THR A 18 -5.59 9.13 -5.06
CA THR A 18 -5.45 10.60 -5.02
C THR A 18 -6.05 11.23 -3.75
N SER A 19 -6.97 10.55 -3.09
CA SER A 19 -7.73 11.08 -1.95
C SER A 19 -7.88 10.08 -0.80
N LEU A 20 -6.75 9.52 -0.32
CA LEU A 20 -6.73 8.53 0.79
C LEU A 20 -7.43 9.03 2.06
N ASP A 21 -7.40 10.33 2.32
CA ASP A 21 -8.06 11.00 3.44
C ASP A 21 -9.59 11.08 3.32
N THR A 22 -10.14 10.68 2.18
CA THR A 22 -11.59 10.58 1.94
C THR A 22 -12.04 9.23 1.38
N MET A 23 -11.12 8.28 1.24
CA MET A 23 -11.36 6.97 0.65
C MET A 23 -12.12 6.04 1.62
N PRO A 24 -13.24 5.42 1.19
CA PRO A 24 -13.86 4.31 1.92
C PRO A 24 -12.88 3.13 2.09
N THR A 25 -12.98 2.41 3.22
CA THR A 25 -12.09 1.27 3.48
C THR A 25 -12.26 0.15 2.43
N ALA A 26 -13.46 -0.01 1.86
CA ALA A 26 -13.71 -0.96 0.77
C ALA A 26 -12.87 -0.64 -0.47
N ASP A 27 -12.83 0.62 -0.88
CA ASP A 27 -12.04 1.08 -2.02
C ASP A 27 -10.53 0.92 -1.75
N TYR A 28 -10.11 1.14 -0.49
CA TYR A 28 -8.72 0.89 -0.07
C TYR A 28 -8.36 -0.61 -0.15
N ARG A 29 -9.29 -1.52 0.21
CA ARG A 29 -9.09 -2.96 0.02
C ARG A 29 -9.02 -3.34 -1.46
N GLU A 30 -9.88 -2.77 -2.29
CA GLU A 30 -9.83 -2.99 -3.73
C GLU A 30 -8.48 -2.56 -4.29
N ALA A 31 -7.93 -1.42 -3.86
CA ALA A 31 -6.58 -1.00 -4.27
C ALA A 31 -5.49 -2.00 -3.82
N LEU A 32 -5.60 -2.60 -2.63
CA LEU A 32 -4.70 -3.67 -2.19
C LEU A 32 -4.82 -4.92 -3.07
N GLU A 33 -6.04 -5.34 -3.41
CA GLU A 33 -6.31 -6.50 -4.29
C GLU A 33 -5.82 -6.27 -5.73
N GLN A 34 -5.87 -5.02 -6.19
CA GLN A 34 -5.31 -4.61 -7.48
C GLN A 34 -3.79 -4.40 -7.45
N GLU A 35 -3.12 -4.80 -6.37
CA GLU A 35 -1.67 -4.71 -6.20
C GLU A 35 -1.15 -3.27 -6.34
N ALA A 36 -1.93 -2.27 -5.91
CA ALA A 36 -1.57 -0.86 -6.06
C ALA A 36 -0.27 -0.53 -5.32
N PHE A 37 -0.05 -1.14 -4.15
CA PHE A 37 1.12 -0.87 -3.32
C PHE A 37 2.24 -1.89 -3.53
N PHE A 38 1.86 -3.18 -3.55
CA PHE A 38 2.80 -4.28 -3.64
C PHE A 38 2.23 -5.44 -4.46
N TRP A 39 3.11 -6.24 -5.06
CA TRP A 39 2.80 -7.49 -5.73
C TRP A 39 3.83 -8.57 -5.35
N ASP A 40 3.45 -9.84 -5.37
CA ASP A 40 4.39 -10.95 -5.20
C ASP A 40 4.98 -11.36 -6.54
N ASP A 41 6.31 -11.42 -6.61
CA ASP A 41 6.98 -11.88 -7.81
C ASP A 41 7.09 -13.42 -7.84
N PRO A 42 7.25 -14.04 -9.03
CA PRO A 42 7.35 -15.49 -9.16
C PRO A 42 8.48 -16.16 -8.34
N HIS A 43 9.47 -15.41 -7.87
CA HIS A 43 10.53 -15.86 -6.98
C HIS A 43 10.19 -15.78 -5.48
N GLY A 44 8.99 -15.30 -5.14
CA GLY A 44 8.49 -15.20 -3.77
C GLY A 44 8.96 -13.96 -3.02
N PHE A 45 9.33 -12.88 -3.71
CA PHE A 45 9.61 -11.59 -3.09
C PHE A 45 8.39 -10.68 -3.18
N ILE A 46 8.26 -9.77 -2.22
CA ILE A 46 7.26 -8.71 -2.28
C ILE A 46 7.94 -7.48 -2.88
N MET A 47 7.33 -6.97 -3.95
CA MET A 47 7.86 -5.87 -4.76
C MET A 47 6.96 -4.64 -4.60
N HIS A 48 7.55 -3.45 -4.48
CA HIS A 48 6.78 -2.20 -4.52
C HIS A 48 6.37 -1.88 -5.96
N THR A 49 5.07 -1.64 -6.18
CA THR A 49 4.50 -1.57 -7.53
C THR A 49 5.04 -0.40 -8.34
N LEU A 50 5.18 0.79 -7.75
CA LEU A 50 5.64 1.97 -8.49
C LEU A 50 7.15 1.99 -8.71
N SER A 51 7.96 1.60 -7.71
CA SER A 51 9.43 1.66 -7.82
C SER A 51 10.06 0.40 -8.40
N GLY A 52 9.35 -0.74 -8.37
CA GLY A 52 9.92 -2.04 -8.70
C GLY A 52 10.99 -2.52 -7.72
N GLU A 53 11.07 -1.92 -6.53
CA GLU A 53 12.04 -2.31 -5.50
C GLU A 53 11.54 -3.51 -4.71
N ARG A 54 12.48 -4.38 -4.32
CA ARG A 54 12.21 -5.47 -3.38
C ARG A 54 12.00 -4.89 -1.99
N ILE A 55 10.85 -5.20 -1.38
CA ILE A 55 10.50 -4.80 -0.02
C ILE A 55 10.91 -5.88 0.97
N VAL A 56 10.55 -7.13 0.71
CA VAL A 56 10.97 -8.29 1.51
C VAL A 56 11.22 -9.51 0.61
N THR A 57 12.13 -10.38 1.02
CA THR A 57 12.52 -11.58 0.25
C THR A 57 12.39 -12.88 1.05
N ASN A 58 11.94 -12.82 2.30
CA ASN A 58 11.69 -13.99 3.15
C ASN A 58 10.71 -13.63 4.28
N THR A 59 10.22 -14.66 4.98
CA THR A 59 9.22 -14.51 6.05
C THR A 59 9.73 -13.71 7.24
N GLU A 60 10.98 -13.86 7.67
CA GLU A 60 11.51 -13.09 8.82
C GLU A 60 11.53 -11.58 8.53
N GLN A 61 11.82 -11.19 7.29
CA GLN A 61 11.75 -9.80 6.86
C GLN A 61 10.31 -9.29 6.80
N LEU A 62 9.36 -10.12 6.36
CA LEU A 62 7.94 -9.76 6.36
C LEU A 62 7.42 -9.57 7.79
N ASP A 63 7.76 -10.48 8.70
CA ASP A 63 7.35 -10.40 10.10
C ASP A 63 7.89 -9.11 10.76
N ALA A 64 9.17 -8.78 10.52
CA ALA A 64 9.76 -7.54 11.01
C ALA A 64 9.07 -6.28 10.43
N LEU A 65 8.68 -6.31 9.16
CA LEU A 65 7.94 -5.22 8.54
C LEU A 65 6.54 -5.08 9.15
N LEU A 66 5.83 -6.18 9.37
CA LEU A 66 4.50 -6.18 9.99
C LEU A 66 4.55 -5.64 11.43
N GLU A 67 5.54 -6.05 12.22
CA GLU A 67 5.75 -5.53 13.58
C GLU A 67 5.97 -4.01 13.57
N HIS A 68 6.80 -3.52 12.63
CA HIS A 68 7.04 -2.08 12.48
C HIS A 68 5.76 -1.32 12.07
N LEU A 69 4.95 -1.89 11.16
CA LEU A 69 3.68 -1.29 10.73
C LEU A 69 2.62 -1.27 11.85
N GLU A 70 2.56 -2.30 12.69
CA GLU A 70 1.67 -2.32 13.86
C GLU A 70 2.04 -1.21 14.86
N GLY A 71 3.33 -0.84 14.93
CA GLY A 71 3.78 0.34 15.69
C GLY A 71 3.12 1.65 15.22
N TYR A 72 2.89 1.82 13.91
CA TYR A 72 2.20 3.01 13.39
C TYR A 72 0.71 3.02 13.70
N ARG A 73 0.08 1.85 13.93
CA ARG A 73 -1.34 1.76 14.26
C ARG A 73 -1.70 2.60 15.49
N ALA A 74 -0.81 2.67 16.48
CA ALA A 74 -1.01 3.47 17.69
C ALA A 74 -0.94 4.99 17.44
N LEU A 75 -0.43 5.42 16.28
CA LEU A 75 -0.28 6.83 15.90
C LEU A 75 -1.36 7.32 14.93
N LEU A 76 -2.10 6.41 14.30
CA LEU A 76 -3.15 6.73 13.34
C LEU A 76 -4.49 6.91 14.06
N PRO A 77 -5.33 7.87 13.61
CA PRO A 77 -6.67 8.05 14.17
C PRO A 77 -7.59 6.88 13.78
N ASP A 78 -8.59 6.62 14.62
CA ASP A 78 -9.69 5.73 14.23
C ASP A 78 -10.41 6.29 12.99
N PRO A 79 -10.81 5.44 12.04
CA PRO A 79 -11.52 5.90 10.86
C PRO A 79 -12.90 6.46 11.25
N PRO A 80 -13.33 7.58 10.64
CA PRO A 80 -14.71 8.02 10.71
C PRO A 80 -15.71 6.93 10.29
N MET A 81 -16.88 6.89 10.94
CA MET A 81 -17.93 5.89 10.68
C MET A 81 -18.38 5.78 9.22
N TRP A 82 -18.23 6.83 8.42
CA TRP A 82 -18.63 6.84 7.00
C TRP A 82 -17.57 6.23 6.07
N MET A 83 -16.31 6.16 6.51
CA MET A 83 -15.22 5.49 5.79
C MET A 83 -15.14 4.01 6.13
N SER A 84 -15.49 3.67 7.36
CA SER A 84 -15.44 2.30 7.86
C SER A 84 -16.47 1.45 7.13
N GLU A 85 -16.07 0.25 6.73
CA GLU A 85 -17.01 -0.80 6.34
C GLU A 85 -17.83 -1.19 7.58
N LYS A 86 -19.14 -1.00 7.50
CA LYS A 86 -20.07 -1.41 8.57
C LYS A 86 -20.11 -2.91 8.76
#